data_AF-A0A2N8C4H5-F1
#
_entry.id   AF-A0A2N8C4H5-F1
#
_cell.length_a   1.000
_cell.length_b   1.000
_cell.length_c   1.000
_cell.angle_alpha   90.00
_cell.angle_beta   90.00
_cell.angle_gamma   90.00
#
_symmetry.space_group_name_H-M   'P 1'
#
loop_
_entity.id
_entity.type
_entity.pdbx_description
1 polymer ?
#
loop_
_entity_poly.entity_id
_entity_poly.type
_entity_poly.pdbx_seq_one_letter_code
_entity_poly.pdbx_strand_id
1 'polypeptide(L)'
;MHTDWKQIREMMNTVIDSCEQIENAGYREEHRTATVEVNGHPYSVHEFLISAWTLPENIRYRIIQERHDKGVSLPYVPESARMLLAMAQACSELIGARDAAPAQQAINGMNHWFTNYAVPNIKKAIEQAESD
;
A
#
# COMPACT_ATOMS: atom_id res chain seq x y z
N MET A 1 3.23 -12.80 16.77
CA MET A 1 2.85 -11.52 16.14
C MET A 1 1.36 -11.59 15.79
N HIS A 2 0.53 -10.66 16.28
CA HIS A 2 -0.90 -10.63 15.96
C HIS A 2 -1.19 -9.40 15.10
N THR A 3 -1.00 -9.54 13.79
CA THR A 3 -1.26 -8.48 12.81
C THR A 3 -2.72 -8.54 12.38
N ASP A 4 -3.42 -7.40 12.39
CA ASP A 4 -4.72 -7.27 11.73
C ASP A 4 -4.50 -7.09 10.21
N TRP A 5 -4.41 -8.22 9.52
CA TRP A 5 -4.25 -8.23 8.06
C TRP A 5 -5.49 -7.72 7.33
N LYS A 6 -6.67 -7.75 7.96
CA LYS A 6 -7.89 -7.24 7.34
C LYS A 6 -7.82 -5.72 7.24
N GLN A 7 -7.46 -5.04 8.33
CA GLN A 7 -7.27 -3.59 8.36
C GLN A 7 -6.24 -3.10 7.32
N ILE A 8 -5.11 -3.80 7.17
CA ILE A 8 -4.09 -3.45 6.18
C ILE A 8 -4.63 -3.57 4.74
N ARG A 9 -5.33 -4.67 4.41
CA ARG A 9 -5.94 -4.84 3.09
C ARG A 9 -7.00 -3.77 2.82
N GLU A 10 -7.83 -3.43 3.81
CA GLU A 10 -8.83 -2.37 3.68
C GLU A 10 -8.20 -1.02 3.35
N MET A 11 -7.13 -0.63 4.05
CA MET A 11 -6.42 0.62 3.77
C MET A 11 -5.84 0.64 2.35
N MET A 12 -5.17 -0.45 1.93
CA MET A 12 -4.55 -0.54 0.62
C MET A 12 -5.59 -0.59 -0.51
N ASN A 13 -6.65 -1.38 -0.36
CA ASN A 13 -7.72 -1.44 -1.36
C ASN A 13 -8.45 -0.10 -1.47
N THR A 14 -8.70 0.60 -0.36
CA THR A 14 -9.36 1.91 -0.40
C THR A 14 -8.60 2.90 -1.29
N VAL A 15 -7.27 2.96 -1.22
CA VAL A 15 -6.49 3.86 -2.08
C VAL A 15 -6.43 3.35 -3.52
N ILE A 16 -6.32 2.04 -3.75
CA ILE A 16 -6.36 1.44 -5.10
C ILE A 16 -7.71 1.76 -5.77
N ASP A 17 -8.82 1.46 -5.13
CA ASP A 17 -10.18 1.69 -5.63
C ASP A 17 -10.43 3.17 -5.90
N SER A 18 -9.87 4.06 -5.06
CA SER A 18 -9.95 5.51 -5.27
C SER A 18 -9.15 5.96 -6.49
N CYS A 19 -7.93 5.44 -6.68
CA CYS A 19 -7.11 5.73 -7.86
C CYS A 19 -7.80 5.24 -9.14
N GLU A 20 -8.37 4.03 -9.13
CA GLU A 20 -9.14 3.49 -10.26
C GLU A 20 -10.35 4.36 -10.60
N GLN A 21 -11.09 4.84 -9.59
CA GLN A 21 -12.23 5.74 -9.81
C GLN A 21 -11.80 7.09 -10.37
N ILE A 22 -10.70 7.67 -9.89
CA ILE A 22 -10.14 8.92 -10.40
C ILE A 22 -9.69 8.76 -11.86
N GLU A 23 -9.03 7.64 -12.20
CA GLU A 23 -8.63 7.33 -13.57
C GLU A 23 -9.86 7.15 -14.48
N ASN A 24 -10.85 6.37 -14.05
CA ASN A 24 -12.09 6.14 -14.80
C ASN A 24 -12.93 7.42 -14.99
N ALA A 25 -12.80 8.40 -14.11
CA ALA A 25 -13.39 9.73 -14.27
C ALA A 25 -12.69 10.58 -15.36
N GLY A 26 -11.62 10.06 -15.96
CA GLY A 26 -10.86 10.74 -17.00
C GLY A 26 -9.91 11.80 -16.44
N TYR A 27 -9.35 11.60 -15.24
CA TYR A 27 -8.36 12.51 -14.70
C TYR A 27 -7.18 12.73 -15.66
N ARG A 28 -6.81 14.00 -15.84
CA ARG A 28 -5.67 14.45 -16.65
C ARG A 28 -4.98 15.58 -15.89
N GLU A 29 -3.70 15.80 -16.17
CA GLU A 29 -2.92 16.83 -15.49
C GLU A 29 -3.54 18.23 -15.62
N GLU A 30 -4.17 18.53 -16.77
CA GLU A 30 -4.89 19.78 -17.03
C GLU A 30 -6.08 20.03 -16.06
N HIS A 31 -6.62 18.98 -15.44
CA HIS A 31 -7.71 19.09 -14.48
C HIS A 31 -7.26 19.55 -13.09
N ARG A 32 -5.95 19.66 -12.81
CA ARG A 32 -5.42 20.01 -11.48
C ARG A 32 -5.97 21.33 -10.92
N THR A 33 -6.26 22.31 -11.78
CA THR A 33 -6.79 23.63 -11.40
C THR A 33 -8.31 23.69 -11.36
N ALA A 34 -9.02 22.65 -11.81
CA ALA A 34 -10.47 22.59 -11.73
C ALA A 34 -10.90 22.61 -10.26
N THR A 35 -11.94 23.37 -9.93
CA THR A 35 -12.40 23.57 -8.56
C THR A 35 -13.81 23.04 -8.33
N VAL A 36 -14.07 22.68 -7.07
CA VAL A 36 -15.39 22.38 -6.54
C VAL A 36 -15.57 23.09 -5.20
N GLU A 37 -16.76 23.60 -4.95
CA GLU A 37 -17.14 24.20 -3.66
C GLU A 37 -17.44 23.11 -2.64
N VAL A 38 -16.73 23.12 -1.51
CA VAL A 38 -16.99 22.24 -0.36
C VAL A 38 -17.09 23.10 0.89
N ASN A 39 -18.24 23.05 1.57
CA ASN A 39 -18.50 23.87 2.76
C ASN A 39 -18.22 25.37 2.55
N GLY A 40 -18.57 25.90 1.37
CA GLY A 40 -18.39 27.31 1.00
C GLY A 40 -16.95 27.73 0.73
N HIS A 41 -16.04 26.79 0.53
CA HIS A 41 -14.66 27.05 0.12
C HIS A 41 -14.37 26.34 -1.21
N PRO A 42 -13.76 27.05 -2.19
CA PRO A 42 -13.33 26.42 -3.42
C PRO A 42 -12.07 25.59 -3.17
N TYR A 43 -12.14 24.30 -3.50
CA TYR A 43 -10.99 23.40 -3.49
C TYR A 43 -10.68 22.93 -4.90
N SER A 44 -9.41 22.97 -5.25
CA SER A 44 -8.92 22.41 -6.51
C SER A 44 -8.77 20.90 -6.43
N VAL A 45 -8.86 20.24 -7.58
CA VAL A 45 -8.50 18.81 -7.72
C VAL A 45 -7.09 18.55 -7.18
N HIS A 46 -6.15 19.47 -7.41
CA HIS A 46 -4.78 19.30 -6.91
C HIS A 46 -4.70 19.28 -5.38
N GLU A 47 -5.49 20.08 -4.67
CA GLU A 47 -5.53 20.08 -3.20
C GLU A 47 -6.09 18.77 -2.63
N PHE A 48 -7.11 18.18 -3.28
CA PHE A 48 -7.58 16.85 -2.94
C PHE A 48 -6.50 15.79 -3.14
N LEU A 49 -5.80 15.85 -4.28
CA LEU A 49 -4.70 14.93 -4.56
C LEU A 49 -3.57 15.08 -3.53
N ILE A 50 -3.16 16.32 -3.20
CA ILE A 50 -2.17 16.59 -2.15
C ILE A 50 -2.57 15.92 -0.83
N SER A 51 -3.82 16.15 -0.43
CA SER A 51 -4.35 15.56 0.79
C SER A 51 -4.32 14.02 0.75
N ALA A 52 -4.57 13.42 -0.41
CA ALA A 52 -4.59 11.97 -0.57
C ALA A 52 -3.24 11.29 -0.27
N TRP A 53 -2.09 11.95 -0.50
CA TRP A 53 -0.78 11.40 -0.10
C TRP A 53 -0.28 11.92 1.26
N THR A 54 -0.64 13.13 1.67
CA THR A 54 -0.23 13.69 2.96
C THR A 54 -0.99 13.06 4.14
N LEU A 55 -2.28 12.71 3.97
CA LEU A 55 -3.07 12.08 5.04
C LEU A 55 -2.49 10.72 5.49
N PRO A 56 -2.18 9.76 4.61
CA PRO A 56 -1.53 8.51 5.00
C PRO A 56 -0.18 8.71 5.68
N GLU A 57 0.61 9.70 5.26
CA GLU A 57 1.87 10.04 5.91
C GLU A 57 1.65 10.48 7.36
N ASN A 58 0.70 11.39 7.60
CA ASN A 58 0.35 11.85 8.94
C ASN A 58 -0.15 10.70 9.82
N ILE A 59 -1.00 9.82 9.28
CA ILE A 59 -1.47 8.62 9.98
C ILE A 59 -0.32 7.68 10.33
N ARG A 60 0.68 7.52 9.45
CA ARG A 60 1.89 6.73 9.75
C ARG A 60 2.61 7.26 10.98
N TYR A 61 2.84 8.56 11.08
CA TYR A 61 3.48 9.15 12.26
C TYR A 61 2.62 8.96 13.51
N ARG A 62 1.30 9.11 13.39
CA ARG A 62 0.37 8.88 14.49
C ARG A 62 0.42 7.43 14.99
N ILE A 63 0.45 6.45 14.09
CA ILE A 63 0.60 5.03 14.43
C ILE A 63 1.91 4.81 15.20
N ILE A 64 3.03 5.38 14.75
CA ILE A 64 4.33 5.25 15.42
C ILE A 64 4.26 5.81 16.84
N GLN A 65 3.70 7.01 17.01
CA GLN A 65 3.52 7.64 18.32
C GLN A 65 2.65 6.78 19.24
N GLU A 66 1.48 6.34 18.77
CA GLU A 66 0.59 5.53 19.60
C GLU A 66 1.18 4.16 19.96
N ARG A 67 1.99 3.57 19.08
CA ARG A 67 2.72 2.34 19.41
C ARG A 67 3.72 2.57 20.53
N HIS A 68 4.43 3.69 20.50
CA HIS A 68 5.33 4.09 21.56
C HIS A 68 4.58 4.28 22.89
N ASP A 69 3.50 5.07 22.88
CA ASP A 69 2.72 5.37 24.07
C ASP A 69 2.08 4.13 24.70
N LYS A 70 1.71 3.14 23.86
CA LYS A 70 1.16 1.84 24.31
C LYS A 70 2.24 0.81 24.66
N GLY A 71 3.53 1.16 24.58
CA GLY A 71 4.64 0.24 24.90
C GLY A 71 4.80 -0.92 23.91
N VAL A 72 4.27 -0.79 22.69
CA VAL A 72 4.29 -1.83 21.63
C VAL A 72 5.14 -1.40 20.42
N SER A 73 6.09 -0.48 20.64
CA SER A 73 7.13 -0.17 19.67
C SER A 73 7.90 -1.43 19.29
N LEU A 74 8.24 -1.53 18.00
CA LEU A 74 9.07 -2.62 17.51
C LEU A 74 10.54 -2.19 17.59
N PRO A 75 11.45 -3.08 18.04
CA PRO A 75 12.88 -2.75 18.13
C PRO A 75 13.53 -2.57 16.75
N TYR A 76 12.93 -3.13 15.71
CA TYR A 76 13.34 -2.96 14.31
C TYR A 76 12.12 -3.07 13.39
N VAL A 77 12.27 -2.69 12.12
CA VAL A 77 11.23 -2.86 11.10
C VAL A 77 11.14 -4.34 10.70
N PRO A 78 10.05 -5.06 11.01
CA PRO A 78 9.93 -6.49 10.72
C PRO A 78 9.98 -6.80 9.22
N GLU A 79 10.37 -8.03 8.88
CA GLU A 79 10.49 -8.53 7.51
C GLU A 79 9.16 -8.39 6.76
N SER A 80 8.03 -8.63 7.42
CA SER A 80 6.69 -8.48 6.84
C SER A 80 6.37 -7.04 6.42
N ALA A 81 6.79 -6.05 7.21
CA ALA A 81 6.62 -4.65 6.84
C ALA A 81 7.55 -4.26 5.68
N ARG A 82 8.78 -4.78 5.64
CA ARG A 82 9.72 -4.57 4.53
C ARG A 82 9.19 -5.15 3.22
N MET A 83 8.66 -6.39 3.26
CA MET A 83 8.06 -7.04 2.09
C MET A 83 6.88 -6.23 1.54
N LEU A 84 5.98 -5.75 2.40
CA LEU A 84 4.85 -4.92 1.97
C LEU A 84 5.29 -3.60 1.34
N LEU A 85 6.25 -2.91 1.95
CA LEU A 85 6.75 -1.64 1.41
C LEU A 85 7.40 -1.83 0.03
N ALA A 86 8.27 -2.84 -0.10
CA ALA A 86 8.92 -3.14 -1.38
C ALA A 86 7.90 -3.53 -2.46
N MET A 87 6.85 -4.29 -2.11
CA MET A 87 5.76 -4.61 -3.03
C MET A 87 4.98 -3.35 -3.43
N ALA A 88 4.63 -2.49 -2.49
CA ALA A 88 3.92 -1.24 -2.77
C ALA A 88 4.71 -0.33 -3.72
N GLN A 89 6.03 -0.23 -3.53
CA GLN A 89 6.93 0.49 -4.44
C GLN A 89 6.98 -0.14 -5.84
N ALA A 90 7.03 -1.47 -5.94
CA ALA A 90 6.97 -2.13 -7.25
C ALA A 90 5.61 -1.91 -7.95
N CYS A 91 4.51 -1.94 -7.19
CA CYS A 91 3.18 -1.67 -7.70
C CYS A 91 3.02 -0.21 -8.17
N SER A 92 3.65 0.77 -7.51
CA SER A 92 3.54 2.17 -7.93
C SER A 92 4.14 2.43 -9.31
N GLU A 93 5.18 1.68 -9.70
CA GLU A 93 5.78 1.76 -11.05
C GLU A 93 4.85 1.22 -12.16
N LEU A 94 3.76 0.52 -11.80
CA LEU A 94 2.76 0.04 -12.76
C LEU A 94 1.66 1.05 -13.05
N ILE A 95 1.55 2.13 -12.27
CA ILE A 95 0.53 3.16 -12.47
C ILE A 95 0.77 3.85 -13.82
N GLY A 96 -0.25 3.84 -14.68
CA GLY A 96 -0.16 4.38 -16.04
C GLY A 96 0.65 3.53 -17.03
N ALA A 97 1.11 2.33 -16.65
CA ALA A 97 1.96 1.47 -17.48
C ALA A 97 1.23 0.26 -18.12
N ARG A 98 -0.11 0.23 -18.05
CA ARG A 98 -0.94 -0.92 -18.48
C ARG A 98 -0.62 -1.40 -19.89
N ASP A 99 -0.55 -0.48 -20.85
CA ASP A 99 -0.38 -0.84 -22.27
C ASP A 99 1.03 -1.36 -22.59
N ALA A 100 2.04 -0.89 -21.85
CA ALA A 100 3.41 -1.39 -21.97
C ALA A 100 3.61 -2.73 -21.25
N ALA A 101 2.75 -3.05 -20.27
CA ALA A 101 2.79 -4.26 -19.45
C ALA A 101 4.23 -4.66 -19.01
N PRO A 102 5.00 -3.74 -18.38
CA PRO A 102 6.41 -3.96 -18.14
C PRO A 102 6.65 -5.13 -17.17
N ALA A 103 7.75 -5.85 -17.38
CA ALA A 103 8.24 -6.90 -16.49
C ALA A 103 7.23 -8.04 -16.18
N GLN A 104 6.22 -8.29 -17.02
CA GLN A 104 5.14 -9.25 -16.77
C GLN A 104 5.63 -10.65 -16.34
N GLN A 105 6.67 -11.18 -16.99
CA GLN A 105 7.26 -12.47 -16.62
C GLN A 105 7.86 -12.44 -15.21
N ALA A 106 8.57 -11.38 -14.84
CA ALA A 106 9.17 -11.23 -13.52
C ALA A 106 8.10 -11.06 -12.44
N ILE A 107 7.03 -10.30 -12.71
CA ILE A 107 5.88 -10.14 -11.82
C ILE A 107 5.20 -11.49 -11.56
N ASN A 108 4.93 -12.26 -12.63
CA ASN A 108 4.34 -13.59 -12.51
C ASN A 108 5.26 -14.55 -11.74
N GLY A 109 6.56 -14.49 -12.00
CA GLY A 109 7.57 -15.27 -11.27
C GLY A 109 7.62 -14.93 -9.77
N MET A 110 7.56 -13.64 -9.43
CA MET A 110 7.51 -13.17 -8.04
C MET A 110 6.23 -13.67 -7.33
N ASN A 111 5.07 -13.55 -7.95
CA ASN A 111 3.80 -14.04 -7.40
C ASN A 111 3.83 -15.55 -7.18
N HIS A 112 4.35 -16.30 -8.16
CA HIS A 112 4.54 -17.74 -8.04
C HIS A 112 5.52 -18.08 -6.91
N TRP A 113 6.64 -17.37 -6.80
CA TRP A 113 7.63 -17.57 -5.75
C TRP A 113 7.02 -17.38 -4.36
N PHE A 114 6.26 -16.31 -4.10
CA PHE A 114 5.61 -16.12 -2.80
C PHE A 114 4.65 -17.26 -2.46
N THR A 115 3.79 -17.63 -3.41
CA THR A 115 2.66 -18.55 -3.16
C THR A 115 3.05 -20.03 -3.16
N ASN A 116 3.96 -20.44 -4.03
CA ASN A 116 4.30 -21.84 -4.26
C ASN A 116 5.69 -22.23 -3.74
N TYR A 117 6.56 -21.26 -3.43
CA TYR A 117 7.92 -21.54 -2.97
C TYR A 117 8.16 -21.02 -1.55
N ALA A 118 8.10 -19.71 -1.33
CA ALA A 118 8.48 -19.09 -0.06
C ALA A 118 7.56 -19.52 1.10
N VAL A 119 6.25 -19.27 0.98
CA VAL A 119 5.31 -19.57 2.08
C VAL A 119 5.29 -21.06 2.46
N PRO A 120 5.21 -22.03 1.52
CA PRO A 120 5.23 -23.45 1.87
C PRO A 120 6.52 -23.88 2.57
N ASN A 121 7.69 -23.45 2.09
CA ASN A 121 8.97 -23.84 2.70
C ASN A 121 9.18 -23.19 4.07
N ILE A 122 8.77 -21.93 4.25
CA ILE A 122 8.82 -21.26 5.56
C ILE A 122 7.93 -22.00 6.58
N LYS A 123 6.70 -22.34 6.20
CA LYS A 123 5.79 -23.11 7.06
C LYS A 123 6.40 -24.45 7.46
N LYS A 124 6.91 -25.21 6.48
CA LYS A 124 7.57 -26.50 6.73
C LYS A 124 8.74 -26.37 7.69
N ALA A 125 9.58 -25.34 7.53
CA ALA A 125 10.73 -25.12 8.42
C ALA A 125 10.29 -24.80 9.86
N ILE A 126 9.21 -24.03 10.04
CA ILE A 126 8.64 -23.74 11.36
C ILE A 126 8.08 -25.02 12.00
N GLU A 127 7.29 -25.79 11.26
CA GLU A 127 6.71 -27.07 11.73
C GLU A 127 7.79 -28.06 12.18
N GLN A 128 8.91 -28.13 11.44
CA GLN A 128 10.06 -28.96 11.79
C GLN A 128 10.72 -28.49 13.09
N ALA A 129 10.95 -27.18 13.24
CA ALA A 129 11.57 -26.62 14.44
C ALA A 129 10.72 -26.75 15.71
N GLU A 130 9.40 -26.93 15.58
CA GLU A 130 8.48 -27.18 16.70
C GLU A 130 8.35 -28.67 17.07
N SER A 131 8.84 -29.57 16.20
CA SER A 131 8.78 -31.03 16.40
C SER A 131 10.05 -31.63 17.02
N ASP A 132 11.14 -30.86 17.04
CA ASP A 132 12.44 -31.19 17.65
C ASP A 132 12.56 -30.62 19.08
#